data_AF-A0A3A4PDZ2-F1
#
_entry.id   AF-A0A3A4PDZ2-F1
#
_cell.length_a   1.000
_cell.length_b   1.000
_cell.length_c   1.000
_cell.angle_alpha   90.00
_cell.angle_beta   90.00
_cell.angle_gamma   90.00
#
_symmetry.space_group_name_H-M   'P 1'
#
loop_
_entity.id
_entity.type
_entity.pdbx_description
1 polymer ?
#
loop_
_entity_poly.entity_id
_entity_poly.type
_entity_poly.pdbx_seq_one_letter_code
_entity_poly.pdbx_strand_id
1 'polypeptide(L)'
;MFFRRHFQPVESTGHSLESDSRKVTFLVKKEVKQLLDAGRNYLDEGRLQEAILHYKKALDADPGCALCYFNLAYASHENGDNNSAKSYYEKAVELEPTCSLFLEHLARLNFERKEFREAIRLFQRAAMVGKLQPLGIGLWGRALFELGMYEQSLVTFENLLEAENREEIQIGAYYWLAISQIKIGRIAAARRTTEKILSFRNADHKILYDLGENFIETRCLSLAKKLFERLIIEKEELLLARLRIEDIRSLENKINDILPNLFNLEEELLLHQIHVLQEFGNDRVSKALLSFATMDSAPVRESVIHYQTTYGYNVADKLLFLLNDEFGYVREAAYDYYETLDDEKYLHHLLPGLEDPIPSIRRKTAKIIGRFGSIEYLPTLEMAMEDPRNHDCKVDIRQAISSVKQRYQKNIDALYNITIPVDLTEEGKTKRKGWKLWLFLFLQFSLLAYFLYVLLTRF
;
A
#
# COMPACT_ATOMS: atom_id res chain seq x y z
N MET A 1 -16.50 -22.01 6.41
CA MET A 1 -15.55 -22.99 6.97
C MET A 1 -14.17 -22.99 6.28
N PHE A 2 -14.00 -22.36 5.11
CA PHE A 2 -12.78 -22.42 4.29
C PHE A 2 -11.64 -21.42 4.61
N PHE A 3 -11.88 -20.36 5.40
CA PHE A 3 -10.94 -19.24 5.56
C PHE A 3 -10.05 -19.28 6.80
N ARG A 4 -10.14 -20.33 7.65
CA ARG A 4 -9.36 -20.48 8.89
C ARG A 4 -7.85 -20.70 8.69
N ARG A 5 -7.38 -20.86 7.44
CA ARG A 5 -5.98 -21.22 7.09
C ARG A 5 -5.21 -20.19 6.24
N HIS A 6 -5.82 -19.07 5.83
CA HIS A 6 -5.16 -18.15 4.87
C HIS A 6 -4.28 -17.09 5.56
N PHE A 7 -4.29 -17.10 6.89
CA PHE A 7 -3.20 -16.63 7.73
C PHE A 7 -2.78 -17.82 8.60
N GLN A 8 -2.29 -18.91 7.99
CA GLN A 8 -1.45 -19.80 8.77
C GLN A 8 -0.19 -18.97 9.07
N PRO A 9 0.12 -18.66 10.35
CA PRO A 9 1.50 -18.41 10.67
C PRO A 9 2.25 -19.64 10.15
N VAL A 10 3.39 -19.40 9.51
CA VAL A 10 4.40 -20.42 9.21
C VAL A 10 4.28 -21.52 10.24
N GLU A 11 4.00 -22.75 9.76
CA GLU A 11 4.01 -23.93 10.61
C GLU A 11 5.16 -23.81 11.60
N SER A 12 4.81 -23.99 12.87
CA SER A 12 5.71 -24.13 14.00
C SER A 12 7.02 -24.82 13.59
N THR A 13 7.99 -24.00 13.21
CA THR A 13 9.41 -24.34 13.22
C THR A 13 9.95 -23.34 14.21
N GLY A 14 10.36 -23.84 15.37
CA GLY A 14 10.77 -23.03 16.51
C GLY A 14 11.81 -22.00 16.11
N HIS A 15 11.37 -20.77 15.89
CA HIS A 15 12.22 -19.61 15.72
C HIS A 15 11.49 -18.40 16.30
N SER A 16 11.87 -18.09 17.54
CA SER A 16 11.86 -16.78 18.19
C SER A 16 10.95 -15.72 17.56
N LEU A 17 9.81 -15.45 18.22
CA LEU A 17 9.00 -14.23 18.11
C LEU A 17 9.77 -12.93 18.49
N GLU A 18 11.10 -12.89 18.38
CA GLU A 18 11.95 -11.82 18.89
C GLU A 18 13.13 -11.48 17.95
N SER A 19 12.92 -11.35 16.64
CA SER A 19 14.02 -10.85 15.79
C SER A 19 14.04 -9.35 15.55
N ASP A 20 13.00 -8.56 15.92
CA ASP A 20 13.10 -7.10 15.74
C ASP A 20 12.20 -6.18 16.61
N SER A 21 11.48 -6.73 17.60
CA SER A 21 10.77 -5.90 18.58
C SER A 21 11.69 -5.61 19.77
N ARG A 22 11.89 -4.34 20.12
CA ARG A 22 12.41 -3.95 21.45
C ARG A 22 11.76 -4.84 22.51
N LYS A 23 12.54 -5.68 23.19
CA LYS A 23 12.06 -6.63 24.21
C LYS A 23 11.22 -5.89 25.23
N VAL A 24 9.90 -6.06 25.17
CA VAL A 24 9.00 -5.57 26.22
C VAL A 24 9.39 -6.35 27.48
N THR A 25 10.05 -5.66 28.40
CA THR A 25 10.63 -6.29 29.58
C THR A 25 9.63 -6.17 30.72
N PHE A 26 9.00 -7.28 31.09
CA PHE A 26 8.10 -7.34 32.23
C PHE A 26 8.87 -7.67 33.51
N LEU A 27 8.65 -6.90 34.56
CA LEU A 27 9.19 -7.18 35.88
C LEU A 27 8.26 -8.17 36.60
N VAL A 28 8.75 -9.40 36.78
CA VAL A 28 8.03 -10.48 37.45
C VAL A 28 8.87 -11.08 38.56
N LYS A 29 8.21 -11.61 39.61
CA LYS A 29 8.89 -12.34 40.69
C LYS A 29 9.63 -13.55 40.10
N LYS A 30 10.77 -13.92 40.70
CA LYS A 30 11.62 -15.02 40.20
C LYS A 30 10.86 -16.35 40.06
N GLU A 31 10.02 -16.68 41.03
CA GLU A 31 9.20 -17.91 41.03
C GLU A 31 8.15 -17.89 39.91
N VAL A 32 7.44 -16.76 39.75
CA VAL A 32 6.49 -16.55 38.65
C VAL A 32 7.18 -16.67 37.31
N LYS A 33 8.37 -16.08 37.16
CA LYS A 33 9.18 -16.19 35.94
C LYS A 33 9.49 -17.65 35.60
N GLN A 34 9.93 -18.45 36.56
CA GLN A 34 10.22 -19.87 36.34
C GLN A 34 8.98 -20.65 35.88
N LEU A 35 7.81 -20.35 36.47
CA LEU A 35 6.54 -20.97 36.07
C LEU A 35 6.09 -20.53 34.68
N LEU A 36 6.29 -19.26 34.33
CA LEU A 36 6.02 -18.72 32.99
C LEU A 36 6.95 -19.33 31.93
N ASP A 37 8.24 -19.46 32.23
CA ASP A 37 9.23 -20.06 31.34
C ASP A 37 8.92 -21.55 31.12
N ALA A 38 8.54 -22.29 32.18
CA ALA A 38 8.10 -23.68 32.07
C ALA A 38 6.82 -23.82 31.23
N GLY A 39 5.81 -22.97 31.47
CA GLY A 39 4.59 -22.95 30.68
C GLY A 39 4.85 -22.65 29.20
N ARG A 40 5.79 -21.74 28.91
CA ARG A 40 6.22 -21.43 27.54
C ARG A 40 6.88 -22.61 26.85
N ASN A 41 7.75 -23.35 27.54
CA ASN A 41 8.36 -24.55 26.98
C ASN A 41 7.31 -25.60 26.59
N TYR A 42 6.31 -25.84 27.45
CA TYR A 42 5.21 -26.75 27.11
C TYR A 42 4.36 -26.23 25.94
N LEU A 43 4.14 -24.92 25.86
CA LEU A 43 3.43 -24.29 24.75
C LEU A 43 4.18 -24.50 23.43
N ASP A 44 5.50 -24.30 23.42
CA ASP A 44 6.37 -24.50 22.27
C ASP A 44 6.43 -25.99 21.84
N GLU A 45 6.26 -26.93 22.79
CA GLU A 45 6.07 -28.37 22.53
C GLU A 45 4.65 -28.74 22.03
N GLY A 46 3.72 -27.79 21.94
CA GLY A 46 2.31 -28.03 21.57
C GLY A 46 1.46 -28.65 22.69
N ARG A 47 2.00 -28.72 23.92
CA ARG A 47 1.37 -29.32 25.10
C ARG A 47 0.56 -28.28 25.87
N LEU A 48 -0.55 -27.88 25.26
CA LEU A 48 -1.36 -26.74 25.69
C LEU A 48 -1.94 -26.90 27.10
N GLN A 49 -2.34 -28.11 27.49
CA GLN A 49 -2.93 -28.35 28.81
C GLN A 49 -1.89 -28.19 29.94
N GLU A 50 -0.67 -28.70 29.73
CA GLU A 50 0.44 -28.50 30.66
C GLU A 50 0.86 -27.03 30.72
N ALA A 51 0.93 -26.33 29.59
CA ALA A 51 1.19 -24.90 29.56
C ALA A 51 0.16 -24.11 30.40
N ILE A 52 -1.13 -24.37 30.20
CA ILE A 52 -2.23 -23.77 30.97
C ILE A 52 -2.07 -24.06 32.47
N LEU A 53 -1.73 -25.29 32.85
CA LEU A 53 -1.52 -25.66 34.24
C LEU A 53 -0.38 -24.86 34.88
N HIS A 54 0.74 -24.71 34.19
CA HIS A 54 1.88 -23.92 34.68
C HIS A 54 1.58 -22.42 34.75
N TYR A 55 0.83 -21.87 33.79
CA TYR A 55 0.38 -20.48 33.84
C TYR A 55 -0.63 -20.22 34.96
N LYS A 56 -1.52 -21.18 35.28
CA LYS A 56 -2.39 -21.10 36.46
C LYS A 56 -1.59 -21.06 37.76
N LYS A 57 -0.58 -21.92 37.91
CA LYS A 57 0.33 -21.88 39.07
C LYS A 57 1.07 -20.55 39.17
N ALA A 58 1.50 -19.99 38.03
CA ALA A 58 2.13 -18.67 38.00
C ALA A 58 1.17 -17.56 38.48
N LEU A 59 -0.10 -17.66 38.10
CA LEU A 59 -1.16 -16.77 38.55
C LEU A 59 -1.49 -16.95 40.04
N ASP A 60 -1.49 -18.17 40.57
CA ASP A 60 -1.67 -18.44 42.00
C ASP A 60 -0.55 -17.82 42.84
N ALA A 61 0.68 -17.83 42.34
CA ALA A 61 1.84 -17.20 42.98
C ALA A 61 1.80 -15.65 42.92
N ASP A 62 1.16 -15.08 41.89
CA ASP A 62 0.97 -13.65 41.76
C ASP A 62 -0.31 -13.28 40.98
N PRO A 63 -1.45 -13.09 41.68
CA PRO A 63 -2.72 -12.75 41.05
C PRO A 63 -2.73 -11.37 40.37
N GLY A 64 -1.73 -10.51 40.63
CA GLY A 64 -1.59 -9.19 40.00
C GLY A 64 -0.76 -9.20 38.72
N CYS A 65 -0.23 -10.34 38.30
CA CYS A 65 0.67 -10.43 37.15
C CYS A 65 -0.10 -10.40 35.82
N ALA A 66 -0.12 -9.24 35.15
CA ALA A 66 -0.75 -9.09 33.83
C ALA A 66 -0.20 -10.08 32.78
N LEU A 67 1.11 -10.35 32.83
CA LEU A 67 1.75 -11.31 31.92
C LEU A 67 1.28 -12.76 32.14
N CYS A 68 0.92 -13.14 33.37
CA CYS A 68 0.32 -14.46 33.64
C CYS A 68 -1.05 -14.59 32.97
N TYR A 69 -1.91 -13.57 33.11
CA TYR A 69 -3.19 -13.53 32.41
C TYR A 69 -3.02 -13.56 30.90
N PHE A 70 -2.08 -12.79 30.34
CA PHE A 70 -1.80 -12.80 28.90
C PHE A 70 -1.37 -14.19 28.39
N ASN A 71 -0.41 -14.83 29.06
CA ASN A 71 0.08 -16.15 28.64
C ASN A 71 -1.00 -17.24 28.79
N LEU A 72 -1.81 -17.16 29.86
CA LEU A 72 -2.95 -18.05 30.05
C LEU A 72 -4.02 -17.83 28.97
N ALA A 73 -4.28 -16.58 28.59
CA ALA A 73 -5.19 -16.22 27.51
C ALA A 73 -4.72 -16.78 26.17
N TYR A 74 -3.43 -16.61 25.87
CA TYR A 74 -2.80 -17.13 24.66
C TYR A 74 -2.91 -18.66 24.58
N ALA A 75 -2.51 -19.37 25.64
CA ALA A 75 -2.61 -20.83 25.66
C ALA A 75 -4.06 -21.32 25.56
N SER A 76 -5.01 -20.63 26.20
CA SER A 76 -6.44 -20.95 26.12
C SER A 76 -7.00 -20.72 24.72
N HIS A 77 -6.56 -19.65 24.04
CA HIS A 77 -6.93 -19.32 22.67
C HIS A 77 -6.43 -20.37 21.69
N GLU A 78 -5.17 -20.76 21.79
CA GLU A 78 -4.58 -21.85 20.99
C GLU A 78 -5.27 -23.20 21.27
N ASN A 79 -5.74 -23.42 22.50
CA ASN A 79 -6.54 -24.59 22.88
C ASN A 79 -8.02 -24.51 22.39
N GLY A 80 -8.40 -23.43 21.71
CA GLY A 80 -9.75 -23.22 21.18
C GLY A 80 -10.79 -22.73 22.19
N ASP A 81 -10.41 -22.48 23.45
CA ASP A 81 -11.27 -21.91 24.48
C ASP A 81 -11.28 -20.37 24.39
N ASN A 82 -11.97 -19.88 23.36
CA ASN A 82 -12.03 -18.45 23.04
C ASN A 82 -12.77 -17.61 24.11
N ASN A 83 -13.61 -18.23 24.94
CA ASN A 83 -14.36 -17.51 25.97
C ASN A 83 -13.48 -17.24 27.19
N SER A 84 -12.75 -18.26 27.67
CA SER A 84 -11.76 -18.08 28.73
C SER A 84 -10.63 -17.16 28.26
N ALA A 85 -10.15 -17.36 27.03
CA ALA A 85 -9.11 -16.51 26.45
C ALA A 85 -9.49 -15.02 26.45
N LYS A 86 -10.73 -14.68 26.05
CA LYS A 86 -11.22 -13.29 26.05
C LYS A 86 -11.17 -12.70 27.46
N SER A 87 -11.71 -13.43 28.43
CA SER A 87 -11.74 -12.99 29.84
C SER A 87 -10.33 -12.74 30.40
N TYR A 88 -9.38 -13.62 30.10
CA TYR A 88 -8.00 -13.47 30.54
C TYR A 88 -7.26 -12.33 29.82
N TYR A 89 -7.45 -12.16 28.51
CA TYR A 89 -6.88 -11.01 27.79
C TYR A 89 -7.45 -9.69 28.29
N GLU A 90 -8.76 -9.60 28.54
CA GLU A 90 -9.40 -8.42 29.13
C GLU A 90 -8.79 -8.09 30.50
N LYS A 91 -8.54 -9.10 31.34
CA LYS A 91 -7.88 -8.90 32.64
C LYS A 91 -6.43 -8.43 32.51
N ALA A 92 -5.67 -8.96 31.55
CA ALA A 92 -4.32 -8.49 31.27
C ALA A 92 -4.31 -7.01 30.84
N VAL A 93 -5.26 -6.61 29.99
CA VAL A 93 -5.43 -5.21 29.55
C VAL A 93 -5.94 -4.30 30.67
N GLU A 94 -6.77 -4.80 31.59
CA GLU A 94 -7.21 -4.04 32.77
C GLU A 94 -6.03 -3.73 33.70
N LEU A 95 -5.16 -4.72 33.94
CA LEU A 95 -3.98 -4.58 34.80
C LEU A 95 -2.89 -3.71 34.15
N GLU A 96 -2.71 -3.81 32.83
CA GLU A 96 -1.73 -3.02 32.09
C GLU A 96 -2.31 -2.39 30.81
N PRO A 97 -3.07 -1.28 30.95
CA PRO A 97 -3.86 -0.68 29.87
C PRO A 97 -3.04 -0.01 28.76
N THR A 98 -1.73 0.15 28.96
CA THR A 98 -0.79 0.80 28.03
C THR A 98 0.12 -0.21 27.32
N CYS A 99 -0.04 -1.51 27.56
CA CYS A 99 0.74 -2.53 26.86
C CYS A 99 0.15 -2.80 25.47
N SER A 100 0.82 -2.31 24.42
CA SER A 100 0.36 -2.49 23.03
C SER A 100 0.22 -3.96 22.64
N LEU A 101 1.10 -4.83 23.15
CA LEU A 101 1.05 -6.28 22.91
C LEU A 101 -0.27 -6.89 23.40
N PHE A 102 -0.69 -6.59 24.63
CA PHE A 102 -1.93 -7.15 25.19
C PHE A 102 -3.16 -6.67 24.41
N LEU A 103 -3.18 -5.38 24.05
CA LEU A 103 -4.22 -4.79 23.23
C LEU A 103 -4.29 -5.44 21.84
N GLU A 104 -3.15 -5.69 21.19
CA GLU A 104 -3.08 -6.30 19.86
C GLU A 104 -3.61 -7.74 19.86
N HIS A 105 -3.24 -8.55 20.85
CA HIS A 105 -3.73 -9.92 20.96
C HIS A 105 -5.22 -9.99 21.29
N LEU A 106 -5.72 -9.12 22.17
CA LEU A 106 -7.16 -9.01 22.40
C LEU A 106 -7.89 -8.55 21.13
N ALA A 107 -7.33 -7.60 20.38
CA ALA A 107 -7.88 -7.15 19.10
C ALA A 107 -7.96 -8.30 18.09
N ARG A 108 -6.90 -9.11 17.98
CA ARG A 108 -6.85 -10.31 17.14
C ARG A 108 -7.94 -11.32 17.53
N LEU A 109 -8.13 -11.60 18.82
CA LEU A 109 -9.20 -12.51 19.26
C LEU A 109 -10.59 -11.97 18.88
N ASN A 110 -10.84 -10.67 19.09
CA ASN A 110 -12.09 -10.02 18.68
C ASN A 110 -12.28 -10.11 17.15
N PHE A 111 -11.21 -9.93 16.38
CA PHE A 111 -11.23 -10.08 14.92
C PHE A 111 -11.63 -11.50 14.50
N GLU A 112 -11.03 -12.54 15.10
CA GLU A 112 -11.34 -13.94 14.81
C GLU A 112 -12.80 -14.31 15.19
N ARG A 113 -13.34 -13.64 16.21
CA ARG A 113 -14.75 -13.71 16.61
C ARG A 113 -15.68 -12.87 15.73
N LYS A 114 -15.16 -12.19 14.71
CA LYS A 114 -15.87 -11.24 13.82
C LYS A 114 -16.44 -10.01 14.53
N GLU A 115 -15.92 -9.70 15.72
CA GLU A 115 -16.26 -8.51 16.50
C GLU A 115 -15.43 -7.31 16.00
N PHE A 116 -15.55 -7.00 14.69
CA PHE A 116 -14.63 -6.11 13.97
C PHE A 116 -14.56 -4.69 14.54
N ARG A 117 -15.68 -4.15 15.04
CA ARG A 117 -15.72 -2.81 15.65
C ARG A 117 -14.89 -2.74 16.92
N GLU A 118 -14.90 -3.80 17.74
CA GLU A 118 -14.06 -3.85 18.95
C GLU A 118 -12.60 -4.05 18.57
N ALA A 119 -12.32 -4.93 17.61
CA ALA A 119 -10.96 -5.17 17.11
C ALA A 119 -10.31 -3.86 16.63
N ILE A 120 -11.01 -3.06 15.82
CA ILE A 120 -10.51 -1.76 15.34
C ILE A 120 -10.20 -0.81 16.50
N ARG A 121 -11.11 -0.70 17.49
CA ARG A 121 -10.89 0.17 18.66
C ARG A 121 -9.64 -0.25 19.43
N LEU A 122 -9.43 -1.55 19.61
CA LEU A 122 -8.26 -2.09 20.30
C LEU A 122 -6.97 -1.91 19.49
N PHE A 123 -6.99 -2.10 18.17
CA PHE A 123 -5.84 -1.81 17.30
C PHE A 123 -5.47 -0.33 17.31
N GLN A 124 -6.45 0.57 17.22
CA GLN A 124 -6.22 2.01 17.33
C GLN A 124 -5.60 2.38 18.68
N ARG A 125 -6.12 1.81 19.77
CA ARG A 125 -5.58 2.03 21.11
C ARG A 125 -4.16 1.48 21.25
N ALA A 126 -3.89 0.29 20.69
CA ALA A 126 -2.54 -0.29 20.65
C ALA A 126 -1.57 0.64 19.90
N ALA A 127 -2.03 1.27 18.81
CA ALA A 127 -1.21 2.17 17.98
C ALA A 127 -0.89 3.49 18.66
N MET A 128 -1.78 3.96 19.55
CA MET A 128 -1.54 5.16 20.35
C MET A 128 -0.49 4.95 21.44
N VAL A 129 -0.40 3.74 22.01
CA VAL A 129 0.49 3.45 23.15
C VAL A 129 1.80 2.79 22.75
N GLY A 130 1.89 2.22 21.54
CA GLY A 130 3.10 1.57 21.06
C GLY A 130 3.08 1.25 19.57
N LYS A 131 4.17 0.64 19.09
CA LYS A 131 4.29 0.17 17.71
C LYS A 131 3.54 -1.17 17.56
N LEU A 132 2.64 -1.25 16.58
CA LEU A 132 1.99 -2.51 16.22
C LEU A 132 2.94 -3.42 15.45
N GLN A 133 2.73 -4.73 15.58
CA GLN A 133 3.34 -5.67 14.66
C GLN A 133 2.69 -5.56 13.27
N PRO A 134 3.44 -5.84 12.19
CA PRO A 134 2.92 -5.84 10.82
C PRO A 134 1.64 -6.67 10.65
N LEU A 135 1.57 -7.82 11.34
CA LEU A 135 0.38 -8.66 11.38
C LEU A 135 -0.83 -7.93 11.99
N GLY A 136 -0.66 -7.28 13.14
CA GLY A 136 -1.70 -6.48 13.78
C GLY A 136 -2.22 -5.36 12.86
N ILE A 137 -1.32 -4.67 12.16
CA ILE A 137 -1.70 -3.64 11.17
C ILE A 137 -2.50 -4.26 10.03
N GLY A 138 -2.09 -5.41 9.50
CA GLY A 138 -2.81 -6.13 8.44
C GLY A 138 -4.21 -6.59 8.87
N LEU A 139 -4.35 -7.09 10.10
CA LEU A 139 -5.66 -7.46 10.67
C LEU A 139 -6.54 -6.24 10.91
N TRP A 140 -5.96 -5.11 11.32
CA TRP A 140 -6.68 -3.85 11.45
C TRP A 140 -7.22 -3.36 10.10
N GLY A 141 -6.38 -3.31 9.06
CA GLY A 141 -6.79 -2.96 7.70
C GLY A 141 -7.91 -3.86 7.19
N ARG A 142 -7.78 -5.18 7.43
CA ARG A 142 -8.82 -6.14 7.07
C ARG A 142 -10.12 -5.93 7.86
N ALA A 143 -10.05 -5.64 9.16
CA ALA A 143 -11.24 -5.35 9.96
C ALA A 143 -12.01 -4.13 9.43
N LEU A 144 -11.29 -3.09 8.98
CA LEU A 144 -11.87 -1.92 8.32
C LEU A 144 -12.56 -2.32 7.01
N PHE A 145 -11.92 -3.16 6.21
CA PHE A 145 -12.51 -3.69 4.97
C PHE A 145 -13.83 -4.44 5.22
N GLU A 146 -13.85 -5.35 6.20
CA GLU A 146 -15.04 -6.18 6.52
C GLU A 146 -16.23 -5.33 7.01
N LEU A 147 -15.98 -4.12 7.53
CA LEU A 147 -17.01 -3.14 7.90
C LEU A 147 -17.38 -2.17 6.76
N GLY A 148 -16.82 -2.34 5.56
CA GLY A 148 -17.05 -1.45 4.42
C GLY A 148 -16.30 -0.12 4.48
N MET A 149 -15.36 0.03 5.42
CA MET A 149 -14.56 1.25 5.60
C MET A 149 -13.35 1.25 4.66
N TYR A 150 -13.61 1.16 3.36
CA TYR A 150 -12.59 0.86 2.35
C TYR A 150 -11.48 1.91 2.25
N GLU A 151 -11.78 3.20 2.32
CA GLU A 151 -10.75 4.27 2.26
C GLU A 151 -9.78 4.18 3.45
N GLN A 152 -10.28 3.87 4.65
CA GLN A 152 -9.40 3.71 5.82
C GLN A 152 -8.58 2.41 5.73
N SER A 153 -9.15 1.36 5.14
CA SER A 153 -8.43 0.13 4.80
C SER A 153 -7.25 0.44 3.86
N LEU A 154 -7.46 1.20 2.79
CA LEU A 154 -6.40 1.61 1.86
C LEU A 154 -5.22 2.24 2.60
N VAL A 155 -5.49 3.30 3.37
CA VAL A 155 -4.47 4.03 4.12
C VAL A 155 -3.72 3.11 5.08
N THR A 156 -4.42 2.17 5.72
CA THR A 156 -3.80 1.22 6.65
C THR A 156 -2.84 0.27 5.94
N PHE A 157 -3.19 -0.23 4.76
CA PHE A 157 -2.32 -1.11 3.96
C PHE A 157 -1.18 -0.35 3.29
N GLU A 158 -1.39 0.89 2.86
CA GLU A 158 -0.32 1.77 2.35
C GLU A 158 0.74 2.01 3.44
N ASN A 159 0.30 2.38 4.65
CA ASN A 159 1.21 2.54 5.80
C ASN A 159 1.95 1.24 6.14
N LEU A 160 1.31 0.08 5.99
CA LEU A 160 1.96 -1.23 6.20
C LEU A 160 3.06 -1.47 5.16
N LEU A 161 2.79 -1.18 3.89
CA LEU A 161 3.75 -1.33 2.80
C LEU A 161 4.93 -0.36 2.91
N GLU A 162 4.72 0.83 3.48
CA GLU A 162 5.81 1.77 3.79
C GLU A 162 6.71 1.28 4.93
N ALA A 163 6.14 0.57 5.91
CA ALA A 163 6.84 0.14 7.11
C ALA A 163 7.52 -1.24 6.99
N GLU A 164 7.09 -2.07 6.04
CA GLU A 164 7.47 -3.49 5.95
C GLU A 164 7.88 -3.91 4.53
N ASN A 165 9.01 -4.59 4.43
CA ASN A 165 9.63 -4.97 3.16
C ASN A 165 9.66 -6.49 2.91
N ARG A 166 9.18 -7.31 3.85
CA ARG A 166 9.08 -8.76 3.65
C ARG A 166 8.04 -9.11 2.60
N GLU A 167 8.46 -9.88 1.60
CA GLU A 167 7.63 -10.27 0.44
C GLU A 167 6.31 -10.93 0.88
N GLU A 168 6.35 -11.81 1.89
CA GLU A 168 5.16 -12.54 2.34
C GLU A 168 4.08 -11.59 2.90
N ILE A 169 4.50 -10.51 3.58
CA ILE A 169 3.59 -9.51 4.14
C ILE A 169 3.12 -8.56 3.05
N GLN A 170 4.01 -8.16 2.15
CA GLN A 170 3.70 -7.26 1.05
C GLN A 170 2.64 -7.86 0.11
N ILE A 171 2.73 -9.13 -0.24
CA ILE A 171 1.73 -9.80 -1.09
C ILE A 171 0.34 -9.71 -0.45
N GLY A 172 0.23 -10.00 0.85
CA GLY A 172 -1.03 -9.90 1.58
C GLY A 172 -1.56 -8.46 1.67
N ALA A 173 -0.68 -7.49 1.92
CA ALA A 173 -1.03 -6.08 1.98
C ALA A 173 -1.49 -5.53 0.62
N TYR A 174 -0.76 -5.84 -0.45
CA TYR A 174 -1.15 -5.48 -1.82
C TYR A 174 -2.47 -6.14 -2.23
N TYR A 175 -2.73 -7.37 -1.82
CA TYR A 175 -4.01 -8.03 -2.09
C TYR A 175 -5.19 -7.25 -1.47
N TRP A 176 -5.13 -6.96 -0.18
CA TRP A 176 -6.22 -6.21 0.47
C TRP A 176 -6.32 -4.76 -0.01
N LEU A 177 -5.20 -4.15 -0.39
CA LEU A 177 -5.18 -2.85 -1.04
C LEU A 177 -5.92 -2.91 -2.39
N ALA A 178 -5.61 -3.88 -3.25
CA ALA A 178 -6.27 -4.05 -4.55
C ALA A 178 -7.77 -4.32 -4.41
N ILE A 179 -8.19 -5.22 -3.51
CA ILE A 179 -9.60 -5.51 -3.30
C ILE A 179 -10.35 -4.27 -2.75
N SER A 180 -9.73 -3.53 -1.83
CA SER A 180 -10.30 -2.27 -1.33
C SER A 180 -10.46 -1.23 -2.46
N GLN A 181 -9.46 -1.11 -3.36
CA GLN A 181 -9.52 -0.24 -4.54
C GLN A 181 -10.64 -0.64 -5.49
N ILE A 182 -10.83 -1.94 -5.73
CA ILE A 182 -11.91 -2.49 -6.54
C ILE A 182 -13.28 -2.12 -5.95
N LYS A 183 -13.48 -2.28 -4.64
CA LYS A 183 -14.77 -1.95 -4.00
C LYS A 183 -15.11 -0.45 -4.03
N ILE A 184 -14.10 0.42 -4.08
CA ILE A 184 -14.29 1.87 -4.27
C ILE A 184 -14.51 2.25 -5.75
N GLY A 185 -14.20 1.35 -6.69
CA GLY A 185 -14.25 1.62 -8.13
C GLY A 185 -12.96 2.22 -8.70
N ARG A 186 -11.85 2.22 -7.95
CA ARG A 186 -10.53 2.70 -8.41
C ARG A 186 -9.79 1.62 -9.20
N ILE A 187 -10.36 1.22 -10.33
CA ILE A 187 -9.90 0.10 -11.16
C ILE A 187 -8.45 0.27 -11.65
N ALA A 188 -8.10 1.47 -12.12
CA ALA A 188 -6.73 1.77 -12.56
C ALA A 188 -5.67 1.61 -11.46
N ALA A 189 -6.01 1.96 -10.21
CA ALA A 189 -5.13 1.75 -9.07
C ALA A 189 -5.04 0.26 -8.71
N ALA A 190 -6.18 -0.44 -8.71
CA ALA A 190 -6.23 -1.88 -8.47
C ALA A 190 -5.38 -2.67 -9.46
N ARG A 191 -5.45 -2.35 -10.76
CA ARG A 191 -4.61 -2.97 -11.79
C ARG A 191 -3.13 -2.86 -11.45
N ARG A 192 -2.64 -1.64 -11.17
CA ARG A 192 -1.22 -1.40 -10.85
C ARG A 192 -0.79 -2.15 -9.58
N THR A 193 -1.63 -2.13 -8.55
CA THR A 193 -1.40 -2.90 -7.33
C THR A 193 -1.29 -4.40 -7.62
N THR A 194 -2.19 -4.94 -8.44
CA THR A 194 -2.17 -6.35 -8.83
C THR A 194 -0.98 -6.69 -9.73
N GLU A 195 -0.53 -5.78 -10.58
CA GLU A 195 0.70 -5.97 -11.36
C GLU A 195 1.94 -6.09 -10.47
N LYS A 196 1.99 -5.36 -9.34
CA LYS A 196 3.01 -5.57 -8.31
C LYS A 196 2.93 -6.98 -7.72
N ILE A 197 1.73 -7.50 -7.43
CA ILE A 197 1.53 -8.88 -6.96
C ILE A 197 2.07 -9.88 -8.00
N LEU A 198 1.77 -9.65 -9.27
CA LEU A 198 2.25 -10.48 -10.38
C LEU A 198 3.77 -10.44 -10.59
N SER A 199 4.47 -9.44 -10.05
CA SER A 199 5.93 -9.38 -10.10
C SER A 199 6.62 -10.33 -9.11
N PHE A 200 5.94 -10.70 -8.02
CA PHE A 200 6.45 -11.67 -7.05
C PHE A 200 6.39 -13.08 -7.62
N ARG A 201 7.40 -13.91 -7.31
CA ARG A 201 7.44 -15.30 -7.80
C ARG A 201 6.48 -16.20 -7.03
N ASN A 202 6.34 -15.98 -5.72
CA ASN A 202 5.60 -16.88 -4.82
C ASN A 202 4.20 -16.35 -4.47
N ALA A 203 3.51 -15.72 -5.43
CA ALA A 203 2.15 -15.25 -5.19
C ALA A 203 1.20 -16.43 -4.91
N ASP A 204 0.41 -16.35 -3.83
CA ASP A 204 -0.52 -17.42 -3.47
C ASP A 204 -1.59 -17.59 -4.57
N HIS A 205 -1.70 -18.80 -5.11
CA HIS A 205 -2.73 -19.18 -6.07
C HIS A 205 -4.16 -18.76 -5.67
N LYS A 206 -4.50 -18.75 -4.39
CA LYS A 206 -5.82 -18.29 -3.92
C LYS A 206 -6.01 -16.79 -4.09
N ILE A 207 -4.97 -16.00 -3.82
CA ILE A 207 -4.96 -14.55 -4.04
C ILE A 207 -5.13 -14.27 -5.53
N LEU A 208 -4.38 -14.97 -6.39
CA LEU A 208 -4.49 -14.80 -7.84
C LEU A 208 -5.88 -15.16 -8.36
N TYR A 209 -6.48 -16.23 -7.83
CA TYR A 209 -7.81 -16.67 -8.24
C TYR A 209 -8.88 -15.66 -7.84
N ASP A 210 -8.86 -15.20 -6.57
CA ASP A 210 -9.82 -14.23 -6.06
C ASP A 210 -9.71 -12.87 -6.77
N LEU A 211 -8.49 -12.39 -7.02
CA LEU A 211 -8.29 -11.19 -7.84
C LEU A 211 -8.82 -11.41 -9.27
N GLY A 212 -8.60 -12.58 -9.85
CA GLY A 212 -9.12 -12.95 -11.17
C GLY A 212 -10.64 -12.81 -11.24
N GLU A 213 -11.37 -13.36 -10.26
CA GLU A 213 -12.82 -13.22 -10.17
C GLU A 213 -13.25 -11.75 -10.06
N ASN A 214 -12.63 -10.98 -9.15
CA ASN A 214 -12.96 -9.57 -8.97
C ASN A 214 -12.67 -8.74 -10.25
N PHE A 215 -11.65 -9.09 -11.04
CA PHE A 215 -11.39 -8.44 -12.32
C PHE A 215 -12.33 -8.88 -13.44
N ILE A 216 -12.89 -10.09 -13.40
CA ILE A 216 -14.01 -10.46 -14.28
C ILE A 216 -15.24 -9.59 -13.96
N GLU A 217 -15.58 -9.46 -12.68
CA GLU A 217 -16.74 -8.65 -12.22
C GLU A 217 -16.62 -7.19 -12.65
N THR A 218 -15.42 -6.62 -12.57
CA THR A 218 -15.11 -5.24 -13.00
C THR A 218 -14.79 -5.11 -14.49
N ARG A 219 -15.04 -6.17 -15.27
CA ARG A 219 -14.83 -6.23 -16.74
C ARG A 219 -13.39 -5.94 -17.18
N CYS A 220 -12.40 -6.07 -16.31
CA CYS A 220 -10.97 -5.98 -16.63
C CYS A 220 -10.44 -7.29 -17.19
N LEU A 221 -10.95 -7.67 -18.36
CA LEU A 221 -10.80 -9.00 -18.93
C LEU A 221 -9.34 -9.41 -19.16
N SER A 222 -8.49 -8.52 -19.67
CA SER A 222 -7.10 -8.88 -19.97
C SER A 222 -6.26 -9.16 -18.73
N LEU A 223 -6.46 -8.40 -17.65
CA LEU A 223 -5.77 -8.65 -16.39
C LEU A 223 -6.30 -9.90 -15.70
N ALA A 224 -7.62 -10.10 -15.69
CA ALA A 224 -8.23 -11.33 -15.18
C ALA A 224 -7.68 -12.57 -15.90
N LYS A 225 -7.62 -12.52 -17.23
CA LYS A 225 -7.07 -13.59 -18.06
C LYS A 225 -5.60 -13.88 -17.72
N LYS A 226 -4.78 -12.84 -17.58
CA LYS A 226 -3.37 -12.96 -17.18
C LYS A 226 -3.20 -13.65 -15.82
N LEU A 227 -4.07 -13.36 -14.86
CA LEU A 227 -4.08 -14.02 -13.54
C LEU A 227 -4.40 -15.52 -13.66
N PHE A 228 -5.44 -15.88 -14.41
CA PHE A 228 -5.81 -17.29 -14.61
C PHE A 228 -4.81 -18.06 -15.46
N GLU A 229 -4.19 -17.43 -16.47
CA GLU A 229 -3.12 -18.05 -17.26
C GLU A 229 -1.91 -18.38 -16.37
N ARG A 230 -1.52 -17.46 -15.48
CA ARG A 230 -0.47 -17.73 -14.48
C ARG A 230 -0.84 -18.92 -13.58
N LEU A 231 -2.08 -18.98 -13.11
CA LEU A 231 -2.56 -20.09 -12.28
C LEU A 231 -2.49 -21.45 -12.96
N ILE A 232 -2.86 -21.52 -14.25
CA ILE A 232 -2.84 -22.76 -15.02
C ILE A 232 -1.40 -23.26 -15.20
N ILE A 233 -0.44 -22.35 -15.41
CA ILE A 233 0.98 -22.68 -15.53
C ILE A 233 1.52 -23.24 -14.21
N GLU A 234 1.16 -22.63 -13.08
CA GLU A 234 1.65 -23.04 -11.75
C GLU A 234 0.95 -24.29 -11.21
N LYS A 235 -0.34 -24.47 -11.53
CA LYS A 235 -1.18 -25.58 -11.05
C LYS A 235 -2.12 -26.06 -12.15
N GLU A 236 -1.65 -27.01 -12.93
CA GLU A 236 -2.39 -27.55 -14.08
C GLU A 236 -3.75 -28.18 -13.69
N GLU A 237 -3.86 -28.68 -12.45
CA GLU A 237 -5.06 -29.32 -11.90
C GLU A 237 -6.21 -28.34 -11.56
N LEU A 238 -5.99 -27.03 -11.66
CA LEU A 238 -7.03 -26.04 -11.33
C LEU A 238 -8.02 -25.87 -12.50
N LEU A 239 -8.85 -26.89 -12.72
CA LEU A 239 -9.91 -26.91 -13.75
C LEU A 239 -10.78 -25.65 -13.73
N LEU A 240 -11.04 -25.11 -12.54
CA LEU A 240 -11.82 -23.89 -12.34
C LEU A 240 -11.21 -22.67 -13.04
N ALA A 241 -9.88 -22.53 -13.09
CA ALA A 241 -9.24 -21.42 -13.80
C ALA A 241 -9.41 -21.53 -15.32
N ARG A 242 -9.45 -22.75 -15.87
CA ARG A 242 -9.72 -22.98 -17.30
C ARG A 242 -11.14 -22.55 -17.67
N LEU A 243 -12.12 -22.90 -16.84
CA LEU A 243 -13.52 -22.46 -17.01
C LEU A 243 -13.63 -20.93 -16.99
N ARG A 244 -12.90 -20.25 -16.09
CA ARG A 244 -12.87 -18.78 -16.07
C ARG A 244 -12.27 -18.15 -17.32
N ILE A 245 -11.28 -18.77 -17.94
CA ILE A 245 -10.78 -18.31 -19.24
C ILE A 245 -11.85 -18.47 -20.33
N GLU A 246 -12.66 -19.53 -20.31
CA GLU A 246 -13.78 -19.69 -21.24
C GLU A 246 -14.86 -18.63 -21.01
N ASP A 247 -15.20 -18.33 -19.75
CA ASP A 247 -16.11 -17.23 -19.38
C ASP A 247 -15.60 -15.89 -19.95
N ILE A 248 -14.30 -15.59 -19.77
CA ILE A 248 -13.67 -14.39 -20.33
C ILE A 248 -13.77 -14.38 -21.87
N ARG A 249 -13.48 -15.51 -22.55
CA ARG A 249 -13.59 -15.59 -24.01
C ARG A 249 -15.01 -15.29 -24.50
N SER A 250 -16.02 -15.78 -23.78
CA SER A 250 -17.42 -15.48 -24.08
C SER A 250 -17.71 -13.97 -23.99
N LEU A 251 -17.19 -13.31 -22.94
CA LEU A 251 -17.28 -11.86 -22.80
C LEU A 251 -16.53 -11.09 -23.90
N GLU A 252 -15.40 -11.62 -24.37
CA GLU A 252 -14.60 -11.05 -25.46
C GLU A 252 -15.29 -11.15 -26.84
N ASN A 253 -16.37 -11.93 -27.01
CA ASN A 253 -17.03 -12.07 -28.31
C ASN A 253 -17.54 -10.73 -28.86
N LYS A 254 -18.16 -9.90 -28.03
CA LYS A 254 -18.59 -8.55 -28.44
C LYS A 254 -17.42 -7.69 -28.93
N ILE A 255 -16.26 -7.81 -28.29
CA ILE A 255 -15.04 -7.11 -28.70
C ILE A 255 -14.58 -7.62 -30.07
N ASN A 256 -14.64 -8.94 -30.28
CA ASN A 256 -14.24 -9.57 -31.54
C ASN A 256 -15.14 -9.14 -32.72
N ASP A 257 -16.41 -8.85 -32.46
CA ASP A 257 -17.36 -8.39 -33.49
C ASP A 257 -17.15 -6.92 -33.86
N ILE A 258 -16.81 -6.08 -32.87
CA ILE A 258 -16.70 -4.63 -33.04
C ILE A 258 -15.32 -4.24 -33.60
N LEU A 259 -14.22 -4.75 -33.04
CA LEU A 259 -12.86 -4.28 -33.35
C LEU A 259 -12.48 -4.27 -34.84
N PRO A 260 -12.81 -5.32 -35.64
CA PRO A 260 -12.45 -5.33 -37.06
C PRO A 260 -13.08 -4.22 -37.88
N ASN A 261 -14.22 -3.68 -37.43
CA ASN A 261 -15.04 -2.74 -38.17
C ASN A 261 -14.81 -1.27 -37.77
N LEU A 262 -13.92 -1.00 -36.80
CA LEU A 262 -13.79 0.32 -36.19
C LEU A 262 -13.24 1.40 -37.14
N PHE A 263 -12.39 1.01 -38.10
CA PHE A 263 -11.52 1.94 -38.85
C PHE A 263 -12.19 2.67 -40.02
N ASN A 264 -13.38 2.23 -40.44
CA ASN A 264 -14.06 2.75 -41.64
C ASN A 264 -15.40 3.42 -41.33
N LEU A 265 -15.58 3.90 -40.09
CA LEU A 265 -16.86 4.41 -39.62
C LEU A 265 -16.90 5.93 -39.65
N GLU A 266 -18.11 6.45 -39.86
CA GLU A 266 -18.42 7.85 -39.59
C GLU A 266 -18.28 8.13 -38.08
N GLU A 267 -17.98 9.38 -37.74
CA GLU A 267 -17.64 9.79 -36.37
C GLU A 267 -18.69 9.41 -35.33
N GLU A 268 -19.98 9.62 -35.61
CA GLU A 268 -21.07 9.28 -34.68
C GLU A 268 -21.10 7.78 -34.35
N LEU A 269 -20.93 6.94 -35.39
CA LEU A 269 -20.95 5.49 -35.25
C LEU A 269 -19.66 4.99 -34.58
N LEU A 270 -18.52 5.61 -34.88
CA LEU A 270 -17.24 5.35 -34.21
C LEU A 270 -17.37 5.62 -32.71
N LEU A 271 -17.86 6.80 -32.32
CA LEU A 271 -18.05 7.16 -30.91
C LEU A 271 -19.00 6.20 -30.20
N HIS A 272 -20.11 5.81 -30.85
CA HIS A 272 -21.02 4.81 -30.31
C HIS A 272 -20.32 3.47 -30.04
N GLN A 273 -19.52 2.99 -30.98
CA GLN A 273 -18.77 1.75 -30.81
C GLN A 273 -17.68 1.86 -29.74
N ILE A 274 -16.98 3.00 -29.66
CA ILE A 274 -16.00 3.25 -28.58
C ILE A 274 -16.70 3.19 -27.22
N HIS A 275 -17.90 3.77 -27.10
CA HIS A 275 -18.67 3.73 -25.86
C HIS A 275 -19.06 2.30 -25.46
N VAL A 276 -19.47 1.46 -26.41
CA VAL A 276 -19.73 0.04 -26.13
C VAL A 276 -18.44 -0.68 -25.71
N LEU A 277 -17.31 -0.38 -26.33
CA LEU A 277 -16.01 -0.96 -25.97
C LEU A 277 -15.50 -0.50 -24.60
N GLN A 278 -15.91 0.67 -24.11
CA GLN A 278 -15.58 1.17 -22.78
C GLN A 278 -16.15 0.31 -21.65
N GLU A 279 -17.11 -0.58 -21.92
CA GLU A 279 -17.59 -1.56 -20.94
C GLU A 279 -16.54 -2.64 -20.61
N PHE A 280 -15.51 -2.82 -21.45
CA PHE A 280 -14.56 -3.93 -21.35
C PHE A 280 -13.11 -3.48 -21.33
N GLY A 281 -12.41 -3.74 -20.22
CA GLY A 281 -10.98 -3.51 -20.06
C GLY A 281 -10.16 -4.58 -20.77
N ASN A 282 -9.84 -4.34 -22.03
CA ASN A 282 -9.09 -5.25 -22.89
C ASN A 282 -7.88 -4.60 -23.58
N ASP A 283 -6.76 -5.32 -23.64
CA ASP A 283 -5.50 -4.85 -24.19
C ASP A 283 -5.58 -4.62 -25.71
N ARG A 284 -6.38 -5.43 -26.42
CA ARG A 284 -6.60 -5.26 -27.87
C ARG A 284 -7.39 -3.98 -28.15
N VAL A 285 -8.39 -3.70 -27.33
CA VAL A 285 -9.17 -2.45 -27.39
C VAL A 285 -8.28 -1.27 -27.06
N SER A 286 -7.48 -1.33 -25.97
CA SER A 286 -6.50 -0.28 -25.64
C SER A 286 -5.61 0.04 -26.84
N LYS A 287 -5.01 -0.99 -27.45
CA LYS A 287 -4.12 -0.84 -28.62
C LYS A 287 -4.83 -0.25 -29.83
N ALA A 288 -6.06 -0.70 -30.13
CA ALA A 288 -6.84 -0.17 -31.24
C ALA A 288 -7.20 1.30 -31.00
N LEU A 289 -7.69 1.65 -29.81
CA LEU A 289 -8.07 3.02 -29.46
C LEU A 289 -6.90 4.01 -29.58
N LEU A 290 -5.67 3.60 -29.25
CA LEU A 290 -4.49 4.45 -29.41
C LEU A 290 -4.24 4.89 -30.86
N SER A 291 -4.68 4.12 -31.85
CA SER A 291 -4.55 4.52 -33.26
C SER A 291 -5.45 5.70 -33.63
N PHE A 292 -6.49 5.97 -32.83
CA PHE A 292 -7.40 7.10 -33.01
C PHE A 292 -7.02 8.33 -32.17
N ALA A 293 -5.95 8.26 -31.38
CA ALA A 293 -5.50 9.37 -30.54
C ALA A 293 -5.10 10.61 -31.36
N THR A 294 -4.75 10.43 -32.65
CA THR A 294 -4.36 11.51 -33.56
C THR A 294 -5.46 11.91 -34.54
N MET A 295 -6.69 11.44 -34.36
CA MET A 295 -7.82 11.86 -35.21
C MET A 295 -8.18 13.33 -34.94
N ASP A 296 -8.71 14.00 -35.96
CA ASP A 296 -9.18 15.39 -35.86
C ASP A 296 -10.35 15.55 -34.88
N SER A 297 -11.16 14.51 -34.70
CA SER A 297 -12.28 14.52 -33.76
C SER A 297 -11.81 14.53 -32.30
N ALA A 298 -12.04 15.66 -31.63
CA ALA A 298 -11.71 15.84 -30.22
C ALA A 298 -12.49 14.93 -29.26
N PRO A 299 -13.81 14.68 -29.45
CA PRO A 299 -14.54 13.68 -28.66
C PRO A 299 -13.94 12.26 -28.77
N VAL A 300 -13.40 11.88 -29.93
CA VAL A 300 -12.71 10.60 -30.09
C VAL A 300 -11.42 10.59 -29.27
N ARG A 301 -10.59 11.63 -29.37
CA ARG A 301 -9.35 11.74 -28.57
C ARG A 301 -9.61 11.67 -27.07
N GLU A 302 -10.62 12.39 -26.59
CA GLU A 302 -11.06 12.31 -25.19
C GLU A 302 -11.48 10.89 -24.80
N SER A 303 -12.31 10.24 -25.63
CA SER A 303 -12.78 8.87 -25.37
C SER A 303 -11.63 7.85 -25.31
N VAL A 304 -10.59 8.05 -26.13
CA VAL A 304 -9.35 7.27 -26.08
C VAL A 304 -8.68 7.46 -24.73
N ILE A 305 -8.44 8.71 -24.29
CA ILE A 305 -7.80 8.99 -22.99
C ILE A 305 -8.62 8.41 -21.84
N HIS A 306 -9.94 8.61 -21.85
CA HIS A 306 -10.85 8.13 -20.83
C HIS A 306 -10.75 6.60 -20.67
N TYR A 307 -10.74 5.87 -21.78
CA TYR A 307 -10.58 4.42 -21.75
C TYR A 307 -9.25 3.99 -21.10
N GLN A 308 -8.14 4.63 -21.46
CA GLN A 308 -6.83 4.31 -20.86
C GLN A 308 -6.80 4.62 -19.36
N THR A 309 -7.43 5.73 -18.96
CA THR A 309 -7.53 6.20 -17.57
C THR A 309 -8.36 5.26 -16.73
N THR A 310 -9.56 4.91 -17.18
CA THR A 310 -10.51 4.04 -16.45
C THR A 310 -9.89 2.68 -16.12
N TYR A 311 -9.19 2.09 -17.08
CA TYR A 311 -8.57 0.78 -16.90
C TYR A 311 -7.12 0.83 -16.44
N GLY A 312 -6.50 2.00 -16.34
CA GLY A 312 -5.11 2.15 -15.87
C GLY A 312 -4.08 1.53 -16.82
N TYR A 313 -4.25 1.72 -18.13
CA TYR A 313 -3.27 1.30 -19.12
C TYR A 313 -2.05 2.23 -19.11
N ASN A 314 -0.84 1.69 -18.96
CA ASN A 314 0.37 2.50 -19.02
C ASN A 314 0.80 2.74 -20.47
N VAL A 315 0.31 3.83 -21.05
CA VAL A 315 0.53 4.25 -22.44
C VAL A 315 0.97 5.72 -22.53
N ALA A 316 1.60 6.19 -21.45
CA ALA A 316 1.83 7.61 -21.19
C ALA A 316 2.64 8.32 -22.27
N ASP A 317 3.73 7.70 -22.74
CA ASP A 317 4.57 8.26 -23.80
C ASP A 317 3.78 8.52 -25.10
N LYS A 318 2.72 7.75 -25.36
CA LYS A 318 1.90 7.87 -26.57
C LYS A 318 0.84 8.98 -26.47
N LEU A 319 0.52 9.46 -25.26
CA LEU A 319 -0.52 10.47 -25.04
C LEU A 319 0.04 11.86 -24.73
N LEU A 320 1.38 12.01 -24.64
CA LEU A 320 2.03 13.27 -24.24
C LEU A 320 1.62 14.47 -25.09
N PHE A 321 1.41 14.28 -26.40
CA PHE A 321 1.03 15.37 -27.28
C PHE A 321 -0.36 15.95 -26.95
N LEU A 322 -1.25 15.17 -26.33
CA LEU A 322 -2.60 15.59 -25.95
C LEU A 322 -2.61 16.56 -24.75
N LEU A 323 -1.50 16.70 -24.03
CA LEU A 323 -1.34 17.74 -23.00
C LEU A 323 -1.43 19.15 -23.59
N ASN A 324 -1.18 19.30 -24.90
CA ASN A 324 -1.23 20.58 -25.63
C ASN A 324 -2.35 20.58 -26.69
N ASP A 325 -3.37 19.73 -26.53
CA ASP A 325 -4.51 19.66 -27.44
C ASP A 325 -5.20 21.04 -27.60
N GLU A 326 -5.72 21.33 -28.79
CA GLU A 326 -6.42 22.60 -29.04
C GLU A 326 -7.68 22.72 -28.15
N PHE A 327 -8.35 21.60 -27.87
CA PHE A 327 -9.56 21.55 -27.06
C PHE A 327 -9.24 21.33 -25.59
N GLY A 328 -9.76 22.23 -24.76
CA GLY A 328 -9.45 22.24 -23.34
C GLY A 328 -9.91 21.02 -22.55
N TYR A 329 -11.06 20.42 -22.89
CA TYR A 329 -11.55 19.21 -22.22
C TYR A 329 -10.71 17.98 -22.56
N VAL A 330 -10.10 17.91 -23.76
CA VAL A 330 -9.15 16.86 -24.12
C VAL A 330 -7.86 17.01 -23.31
N ARG A 331 -7.36 18.25 -23.17
CA ARG A 331 -6.23 18.52 -22.27
C ARG A 331 -6.56 18.12 -20.84
N GLU A 332 -7.72 18.49 -20.32
CA GLU A 332 -8.15 18.13 -18.97
C GLU A 332 -8.17 16.61 -18.76
N ALA A 333 -8.74 15.86 -19.71
CA ALA A 333 -8.71 14.39 -19.68
C ALA A 333 -7.26 13.85 -19.70
N ALA A 334 -6.35 14.47 -20.46
CA ALA A 334 -4.93 14.08 -20.45
C ALA A 334 -4.30 14.30 -19.07
N TYR A 335 -4.54 15.45 -18.42
CA TYR A 335 -4.05 15.70 -17.05
C TYR A 335 -4.66 14.72 -16.03
N ASP A 336 -5.92 14.32 -16.18
CA ASP A 336 -6.54 13.26 -15.36
C ASP A 336 -5.79 11.94 -15.51
N TYR A 337 -5.50 11.54 -16.74
CA TYR A 337 -4.73 10.35 -17.02
C TYR A 337 -3.37 10.36 -16.32
N TYR A 338 -2.60 11.45 -16.42
CA TYR A 338 -1.30 11.55 -15.75
C TYR A 338 -1.39 11.65 -14.23
N GLU A 339 -2.46 12.24 -13.67
CA GLU A 339 -2.71 12.19 -12.23
C GLU A 339 -2.82 10.75 -11.72
N THR A 340 -3.38 9.85 -12.54
CA THR A 340 -3.49 8.44 -12.15
C THR A 340 -2.18 7.69 -12.19
N LEU A 341 -1.19 8.05 -13.01
CA LEU A 341 -0.01 7.21 -13.24
C LEU A 341 0.96 7.13 -12.07
N ASP A 342 1.04 8.17 -11.24
CA ASP A 342 1.93 8.21 -10.07
C ASP A 342 3.41 7.98 -10.49
N ASP A 343 3.87 8.71 -11.52
CA ASP A 343 5.21 8.57 -12.10
C ASP A 343 5.88 9.95 -12.27
N GLU A 344 7.01 10.13 -11.59
CA GLU A 344 7.81 11.37 -11.60
C GLU A 344 8.36 11.72 -12.99
N LYS A 345 8.51 10.73 -13.88
CA LYS A 345 9.06 10.89 -15.23
C LYS A 345 8.36 11.98 -16.04
N TYR A 346 7.06 12.17 -15.84
CA TYR A 346 6.25 13.07 -16.66
C TYR A 346 6.09 14.47 -16.08
N LEU A 347 6.61 14.75 -14.88
CA LEU A 347 6.38 16.02 -14.18
C LEU A 347 6.83 17.24 -14.99
N HIS A 348 7.99 17.17 -15.64
CA HIS A 348 8.47 18.25 -16.50
C HIS A 348 7.51 18.55 -17.66
N HIS A 349 6.86 17.52 -18.24
CA HIS A 349 5.89 17.69 -19.32
C HIS A 349 4.58 18.32 -18.86
N LEU A 350 4.24 18.21 -17.57
CA LEU A 350 3.01 18.73 -16.99
C LEU A 350 3.14 20.20 -16.54
N LEU A 351 4.35 20.73 -16.42
CA LEU A 351 4.60 22.11 -15.95
C LEU A 351 3.82 23.19 -16.73
N PRO A 352 3.70 23.13 -18.07
CA PRO A 352 2.91 24.12 -18.82
C PRO A 352 1.46 24.21 -18.35
N GLY A 353 0.92 23.15 -17.74
CA GLY A 353 -0.43 23.13 -17.18
C GLY A 353 -0.65 24.12 -16.05
N LEU A 354 0.40 24.64 -15.38
CA LEU A 354 0.27 25.73 -14.40
C LEU A 354 -0.11 27.07 -15.04
N GLU A 355 0.02 27.19 -16.36
CA GLU A 355 -0.31 28.39 -17.14
C GLU A 355 -1.50 28.16 -18.07
N ASP A 356 -2.11 26.98 -18.06
CA ASP A 356 -3.24 26.64 -18.93
C ASP A 356 -4.41 27.61 -18.70
N PRO A 357 -5.14 28.05 -19.74
CA PRO A 357 -6.33 28.89 -19.58
C PRO A 357 -7.39 28.29 -18.61
N ILE A 358 -7.49 26.96 -18.54
CA ILE A 358 -8.49 26.26 -17.73
C ILE A 358 -8.03 26.12 -16.27
N PRO A 359 -8.79 26.63 -15.29
CA PRO A 359 -8.42 26.55 -13.88
C PRO A 359 -8.30 25.13 -13.32
N SER A 360 -9.11 24.17 -13.80
CA SER A 360 -9.04 22.79 -13.33
C SER A 360 -7.72 22.11 -13.70
N ILE A 361 -7.20 22.36 -14.90
CA ILE A 361 -5.86 21.90 -15.33
C ILE A 361 -4.79 22.48 -14.39
N ARG A 362 -4.80 23.80 -14.15
CA ARG A 362 -3.83 24.44 -13.25
C ARG A 362 -3.84 23.82 -11.85
N ARG A 363 -5.03 23.54 -11.29
CA ARG A 363 -5.18 22.87 -9.99
C ARG A 363 -4.63 21.44 -10.00
N LYS A 364 -4.96 20.65 -11.03
CA LYS A 364 -4.46 19.28 -11.19
C LYS A 364 -2.95 19.26 -11.30
N THR A 365 -2.37 20.13 -12.11
CA THR A 365 -0.92 20.27 -12.24
C THR A 365 -0.26 20.60 -10.91
N ALA A 366 -0.78 21.59 -10.17
CA ALA A 366 -0.27 21.93 -8.84
C ALA A 366 -0.32 20.73 -7.88
N LYS A 367 -1.42 19.97 -7.88
CA LYS A 367 -1.58 18.78 -7.03
C LYS A 367 -0.60 17.67 -7.41
N ILE A 368 -0.40 17.39 -8.70
CA ILE A 368 0.54 16.38 -9.19
C ILE A 368 1.97 16.77 -8.79
N ILE A 369 2.39 18.02 -9.04
CA ILE A 369 3.71 18.50 -8.64
C ILE A 369 3.85 18.52 -7.11
N GLY A 370 2.82 18.86 -6.35
CA GLY A 370 2.86 18.78 -4.89
C GLY A 370 3.11 17.37 -4.38
N ARG A 371 2.51 16.37 -5.03
CA ARG A 371 2.63 14.95 -4.68
C ARG A 371 3.99 14.36 -5.04
N PHE A 372 4.60 14.76 -6.15
CA PHE A 372 5.76 14.06 -6.71
C PHE A 372 6.96 14.95 -7.01
N GLY A 373 6.76 16.26 -7.06
CA GLY A 373 7.79 17.24 -7.36
C GLY A 373 8.95 17.20 -6.37
N SER A 374 10.16 17.23 -6.92
CA SER A 374 11.40 17.50 -6.18
C SER A 374 11.57 19.01 -5.92
N ILE A 375 12.63 19.37 -5.20
CA ILE A 375 12.94 20.78 -4.93
C ILE A 375 13.16 21.62 -6.20
N GLU A 376 13.50 20.99 -7.33
CA GLU A 376 13.74 21.66 -8.61
C GLU A 376 12.48 22.36 -9.15
N TYR A 377 11.29 21.89 -8.77
CA TYR A 377 10.01 22.44 -9.20
C TYR A 377 9.54 23.61 -8.32
N LEU A 378 10.22 23.85 -7.19
CA LEU A 378 9.82 24.88 -6.23
C LEU A 378 9.81 26.30 -6.83
N PRO A 379 10.82 26.73 -7.62
CA PRO A 379 10.80 28.06 -8.25
C PRO A 379 9.59 28.24 -9.17
N THR A 380 9.25 27.21 -9.96
CA THR A 380 8.08 27.26 -10.87
C THR A 380 6.78 27.39 -10.11
N LEU A 381 6.63 26.68 -8.97
CA LEU A 381 5.46 26.82 -8.10
C LEU A 381 5.38 28.20 -7.43
N GLU A 382 6.52 28.75 -6.99
CA GLU A 382 6.59 30.09 -6.39
C GLU A 382 6.23 31.17 -7.42
N MET A 383 6.73 31.07 -8.67
CA MET A 383 6.30 31.94 -9.77
C MET A 383 4.79 31.80 -10.05
N ALA A 384 4.27 30.58 -10.10
CA ALA A 384 2.85 30.34 -10.31
C ALA A 384 1.97 30.89 -9.17
N MET A 385 2.48 30.99 -7.94
CA MET A 385 1.79 31.62 -6.81
C MET A 385 1.60 33.12 -6.98
N GLU A 386 2.58 33.78 -7.61
CA GLU A 386 2.61 35.21 -7.85
C GLU A 386 1.76 35.61 -9.07
N ASP A 387 1.54 34.68 -10.01
CA ASP A 387 0.72 34.92 -11.20
C ASP A 387 -0.74 35.28 -10.83
N PRO A 388 -1.25 36.46 -11.25
CA PRO A 388 -2.64 36.86 -11.02
C PRO A 388 -3.68 35.88 -11.58
N ARG A 389 -3.38 35.19 -12.68
CA ARG A 389 -4.27 34.20 -13.33
C ARG A 389 -4.55 32.99 -12.42
N ASN A 390 -3.70 32.76 -11.43
CA ASN A 390 -3.78 31.63 -10.52
C ASN A 390 -4.57 31.91 -9.25
N HIS A 391 -5.32 33.02 -9.18
CA HIS A 391 -6.14 33.35 -8.01
C HIS A 391 -6.99 32.17 -7.50
N ASP A 392 -7.61 31.43 -8.41
CA ASP A 392 -8.52 30.31 -8.10
C ASP A 392 -7.81 29.04 -7.60
N CYS A 393 -6.50 28.88 -7.86
CA CYS A 393 -5.70 27.71 -7.50
C CYS A 393 -4.57 28.01 -6.50
N LYS A 394 -4.51 29.23 -5.94
CA LYS A 394 -3.47 29.62 -4.96
C LYS A 394 -3.40 28.68 -3.75
N VAL A 395 -4.52 28.11 -3.32
CA VAL A 395 -4.54 27.15 -2.20
C VAL A 395 -3.81 25.87 -2.58
N ASP A 396 -4.12 25.31 -3.75
CA ASP A 396 -3.50 24.08 -4.26
C ASP A 396 -2.00 24.27 -4.50
N ILE A 397 -1.59 25.39 -5.10
CA ILE A 397 -0.17 25.71 -5.32
C ILE A 397 0.55 25.88 -3.97
N ARG A 398 -0.09 26.48 -2.97
CA ARG A 398 0.51 26.68 -1.65
C ARG A 398 0.72 25.35 -0.95
N GLN A 399 -0.27 24.47 -1.04
CA GLN A 399 -0.17 23.12 -0.53
C GLN A 399 0.93 22.34 -1.25
N ALA A 400 1.05 22.48 -2.58
CA ALA A 400 2.12 21.87 -3.36
C ALA A 400 3.50 22.33 -2.89
N ILE A 401 3.70 23.65 -2.74
CA ILE A 401 4.94 24.23 -2.20
C ILE A 401 5.27 23.65 -0.82
N SER A 402 4.27 23.59 0.07
CA SER A 402 4.45 23.04 1.42
C SER A 402 4.88 21.57 1.36
N SER A 403 4.21 20.76 0.55
CA SER A 403 4.52 19.33 0.40
C SER A 403 5.94 19.09 -0.13
N VAL A 404 6.36 19.86 -1.15
CA VAL A 404 7.71 19.78 -1.71
C VAL A 404 8.76 20.19 -0.67
N LYS A 405 8.55 21.29 0.05
CA LYS A 405 9.44 21.76 1.13
C LYS A 405 9.54 20.72 2.26
N GLN A 406 8.43 20.15 2.68
CA GLN A 406 8.40 19.13 3.74
C GLN A 406 9.13 17.85 3.31
N ARG A 407 8.94 17.38 2.08
CA ARG A 407 9.63 16.20 1.56
C ARG A 407 11.14 16.43 1.51
N TYR A 408 11.55 17.61 1.05
CA TYR A 408 12.96 18.00 1.04
C TYR A 408 13.57 18.03 2.45
N GLN A 409 12.86 18.63 3.43
CA GLN A 409 13.30 18.64 4.81
C GLN A 409 13.42 17.23 5.39
N LYS A 410 12.44 16.35 5.13
CA LYS A 410 12.48 14.95 5.57
C LYS A 410 13.70 14.22 5.00
N ASN A 411 14.03 14.46 3.73
CA ASN A 411 15.21 13.87 3.09
C ASN A 411 16.51 14.39 3.73
N ILE A 412 16.58 15.68 4.08
CA ILE A 412 17.70 16.25 4.84
C ILE A 412 17.82 15.61 6.22
N ASP A 413 16.73 15.56 6.97
CA ASP A 413 16.72 14.99 8.32
C ASP A 413 17.09 13.50 8.30
N ALA A 414 16.68 12.77 7.27
CA ALA A 414 17.08 11.38 7.05
C ALA A 414 18.58 11.25 6.82
N LEU A 415 19.21 12.15 6.04
CA LEU A 415 20.67 12.17 5.84
C LEU A 415 21.43 12.47 7.13
N TYR A 416 20.93 13.41 7.95
CA TYR A 416 21.54 13.74 9.25
C TYR A 416 21.33 12.65 10.32
N ASN A 417 20.22 11.90 10.24
CA ASN A 417 19.88 10.81 11.15
C ASN A 417 20.44 9.45 10.72
N ILE A 418 21.32 9.38 9.71
CA ILE A 418 22.17 8.20 9.50
C ILE A 418 23.16 8.13 10.66
N THR A 419 22.73 7.57 11.79
CA THR A 419 23.63 7.04 12.81
C THR A 419 24.42 5.92 12.18
N ILE A 420 25.64 6.23 11.73
CA ILE A 420 26.65 5.19 11.47
C ILE A 420 26.77 4.42 12.78
N PRO A 421 26.51 3.09 12.81
CA PRO A 421 26.71 2.32 14.02
C PRO A 421 28.19 2.42 14.36
N VAL A 422 28.50 3.19 15.40
CA VAL A 422 29.82 3.15 16.01
C VAL A 422 29.80 1.92 16.88
N ASP A 423 30.18 0.78 16.30
CA ASP A 423 30.65 -0.35 17.08
C ASP A 423 31.88 0.14 17.86
N LEU A 424 31.66 0.55 19.10
CA LEU A 424 32.70 0.68 20.11
C LEU A 424 32.90 -0.69 20.74
N THR A 425 33.33 -1.68 19.94
CA THR A 425 34.01 -2.84 20.50
C THR A 425 35.42 -2.38 20.90
N GLU A 426 35.79 -2.70 22.14
CA GLU A 426 36.95 -2.17 22.87
C GLU A 426 38.34 -2.58 22.35
N GLU A 427 38.50 -2.94 21.08
CA GLU A 427 39.79 -3.35 20.52
C GLU A 427 40.24 -2.44 19.38
N GLY A 428 40.89 -1.33 19.75
CA GLY A 428 41.48 -0.45 18.74
C GLY A 428 41.90 0.93 19.23
N LYS A 429 42.44 1.05 20.45
CA LYS A 429 43.17 2.26 20.85
C LYS A 429 44.48 2.32 20.07
N THR A 430 44.43 2.92 18.87
CA THR A 430 45.40 3.88 18.29
C THR A 430 45.24 3.95 16.76
N LYS A 431 45.28 5.17 16.20
CA LYS A 431 45.34 5.55 14.75
C LYS A 431 44.07 5.75 13.89
N ARG A 432 42.85 5.92 14.43
CA ARG A 432 41.65 6.20 13.58
C ARG A 432 40.88 7.52 13.82
N LYS A 433 41.46 8.52 14.49
CA LYS A 433 40.76 9.81 14.75
C LYS A 433 40.95 10.92 13.71
N GLY A 434 41.92 10.84 12.79
CA GLY A 434 42.23 11.94 11.86
C GLY A 434 41.30 12.07 10.65
N TRP A 435 40.97 10.95 9.98
CA TRP A 435 40.34 11.02 8.66
C TRP A 435 38.83 11.32 8.70
N LYS A 436 38.13 10.93 9.78
CA LYS A 436 36.71 11.25 9.98
C LYS A 436 36.46 12.76 10.15
N LEU A 437 37.38 13.47 10.81
CA LEU A 437 37.31 14.93 10.96
C LEU A 437 37.55 15.64 9.61
N TRP A 438 38.47 15.11 8.80
CA TRP A 438 38.71 15.61 7.44
C TRP A 438 37.54 15.35 6.49
N LEU A 439 36.89 14.17 6.57
CA LEU A 439 35.69 13.88 5.77
C LEU A 439 34.53 14.80 6.15
N PHE A 440 34.34 15.04 7.45
CA PHE A 440 33.31 15.95 7.96
C PHE A 440 33.55 17.40 7.52
N LEU A 441 34.79 17.90 7.65
CA LEU A 441 35.16 19.23 7.16
C LEU A 441 35.01 19.34 5.64
N PHE A 442 35.37 18.30 4.89
CA PHE A 442 35.22 18.29 3.43
C PHE A 442 33.75 18.35 2.98
N LEU A 443 32.86 17.60 3.65
CA LEU A 443 31.41 17.66 3.41
C LEU A 443 30.81 19.03 3.77
N GLN A 444 31.25 19.66 4.86
CA GLN A 444 30.81 21.01 5.19
C GLN A 444 31.31 22.05 4.20
N PHE A 445 32.56 21.93 3.73
CA PHE A 445 33.11 22.83 2.71
C PHE A 445 32.43 22.66 1.35
N SER A 446 32.06 21.44 0.95
CA SER A 446 31.33 21.23 -0.31
C SER A 446 29.91 21.78 -0.26
N LEU A 447 29.23 21.65 0.88
CA LEU A 447 27.91 22.25 1.11
C LEU A 447 27.97 23.78 1.11
N LEU A 448 28.97 24.36 1.77
CA LEU A 448 29.19 25.81 1.78
C LEU A 448 29.52 26.35 0.38
N ALA A 449 30.35 25.62 -0.39
CA ALA A 449 30.70 25.97 -1.76
C ALA A 449 29.49 25.89 -2.70
N TYR A 450 28.64 24.87 -2.54
CA TYR A 450 27.39 24.76 -3.29
C TYR A 450 26.42 25.89 -2.94
N PHE A 451 26.29 26.23 -1.66
CA PHE A 451 25.45 27.34 -1.20
C PHE A 451 25.94 28.68 -1.77
N LEU A 452 27.26 28.93 -1.77
CA LEU A 452 27.89 30.09 -2.39
C LEU A 452 27.69 30.13 -3.91
N TYR A 453 27.78 28.99 -4.59
CA TYR A 453 27.52 28.88 -6.03
C TYR A 453 26.06 29.22 -6.38
N VAL A 454 25.10 28.73 -5.59
CA VAL A 454 23.67 29.06 -5.76
C VAL A 454 23.42 30.55 -5.47
N LEU A 455 24.12 31.14 -4.51
CA LEU A 455 24.01 32.58 -4.19
C LEU A 455 24.61 33.47 -5.28
N LEU A 456 25.75 33.09 -5.85
CA LEU A 456 26.45 33.80 -6.92
C LEU A 456 25.82 33.63 -8.30
N THR A 457 24.92 32.67 -8.47
CA THR A 457 24.15 32.48 -9.73
C THR A 457 22.74 33.08 -9.65
N ARG A 458 22.32 33.58 -8.48
CA ARG A 458 21.02 34.24 -8.25
C ARG A 458 21.10 35.75 -8.01
N PHE A 459 22.30 36.32 -7.97
CA PHE A 459 22.58 37.76 -8.08
C PHE A 459 23.41 37.99 -9.33
#